data_AF-A0A7C3QDX4-F1
#
_entry.id   AF-A0A7C3QDX4-F1
#
_cell.length_a   1.000
_cell.length_b   1.000
_cell.length_c   1.000
_cell.angle_alpha   90.00
_cell.angle_beta   90.00
_cell.angle_gamma   90.00
#
_symmetry.space_group_name_H-M   'P 1'
#
loop_
_entity.id
_entity.type
_entity.pdbx_description
1 polymer ?
#
loop_
_entity_poly.entity_id
_entity_poly.type
_entity_poly.pdbx_seq_one_letter_code
_entity_poly.pdbx_strand_id
1 'polypeptide(L)' 'MREVLADLDTPLSTFLKLTGDRPYSYLLESVQGGEKWGRYSIIGLPCVRKVRVSG' A
#
# COMPACT_ATOMS: atom_id res chain seq x y z
N MET A 1 -13.79 2.80 12.34
CA MET A 1 -12.36 2.55 12.02
C MET A 1 -12.00 1.21 12.60
N ARG A 2 -11.35 0.32 11.84
CA ARG A 2 -10.89 -0.99 12.34
C ARG A 2 -9.37 -0.95 12.36
N GLU A 3 -8.80 -1.27 13.50
CA GLU A 3 -7.36 -1.41 13.70
C GLU A 3 -7.05 -2.88 13.97
N VAL A 4 -5.89 -3.33 13.50
CA VAL A 4 -5.41 -4.71 13.66
C VAL A 4 -3.93 -4.68 13.98
N LEU A 5 -3.48 -5.59 14.84
CA LEU A 5 -2.07 -5.76 15.15
C LEU A 5 -1.37 -6.42 13.96
N ALA A 6 -0.24 -5.84 13.54
CA ALA A 6 0.52 -6.26 12.37
C ALA A 6 2.03 -6.19 12.63
N ASP A 7 2.46 -6.35 13.89
CA ASP A 7 3.83 -6.12 14.34
C ASP A 7 4.86 -7.05 13.65
N LEU A 8 4.40 -8.18 13.11
CA LEU A 8 5.23 -9.14 12.37
C LEU A 8 5.24 -8.90 10.86
N ASP A 9 4.42 -7.97 10.37
CA ASP A 9 4.28 -7.68 8.97
C ASP A 9 4.99 -6.39 8.60
N THR A 10 5.83 -6.46 7.57
CA THR A 10 6.31 -5.27 6.87
C THR A 10 5.18 -4.71 5.99
N PRO A 11 5.22 -3.41 5.61
CA PRO A 11 4.24 -2.85 4.69
C PRO A 11 4.11 -3.66 3.38
N LEU A 12 5.23 -4.15 2.84
CA LEU A 12 5.23 -5.01 1.65
C LEU A 12 4.52 -6.34 1.88
N SER A 13 4.82 -7.03 2.99
CA SER A 13 4.15 -8.30 3.31
C SER A 13 2.65 -8.10 3.55
N THR A 14 2.27 -6.99 4.20
CA THR A 14 0.87 -6.60 4.42
C THR A 14 0.17 -6.35 3.08
N PHE A 15 0.82 -5.61 2.17
CA PHE A 15 0.31 -5.35 0.83
C PHE A 15 -0.01 -6.67 0.10
N LEU A 16 0.97 -7.58 0.03
CA LEU A 16 0.78 -8.88 -0.63
C LEU A 16 -0.35 -9.71 -0.02
N LYS A 17 -0.45 -9.76 1.32
CA LYS A 17 -1.55 -10.46 2.02
C LYS A 17 -2.91 -9.84 1.73
N LEU A 18 -2.99 -8.51 1.67
CA LEU A 18 -4.26 -7.81 1.47
C LEU A 18 -4.70 -7.81 0.02
N THR A 19 -3.78 -7.72 -0.95
CA THR A 19 -4.13 -7.52 -2.36
C THR A 19 -3.99 -8.80 -3.17
N GLY A 20 -3.01 -9.64 -2.86
CA GLY A 20 -2.53 -10.68 -3.77
C GLY A 20 -2.15 -10.07 -5.12
N ASP A 21 -2.46 -10.79 -6.20
CA ASP A 21 -2.20 -10.35 -7.58
C ASP A 21 -3.32 -9.48 -8.18
N ARG A 22 -4.23 -8.96 -7.35
CA ARG A 22 -5.38 -8.21 -7.84
C ARG A 22 -4.95 -6.86 -8.41
N PRO A 23 -5.36 -6.54 -9.65
CA PRO A 23 -4.93 -5.32 -10.31
C PRO A 23 -5.52 -4.08 -9.64
N TYR A 24 -4.93 -2.92 -9.94
CA TYR A 24 -5.36 -1.61 -9.42
C TYR A 24 -5.26 -1.49 -7.89
N SER A 25 -4.35 -2.25 -7.31
CA SER A 25 -3.86 -2.08 -5.95
C SER A 25 -2.52 -1.32 -6.00
N TYR A 26 -2.16 -0.64 -4.92
CA TYR A 26 -0.88 0.07 -4.83
C TYR A 26 -0.34 0.11 -3.40
N LEU A 27 0.98 0.24 -3.29
CA LEU A 27 1.69 0.49 -2.04
C LEU A 27 2.49 1.78 -2.20
N LEU A 28 2.22 2.76 -1.35
CA LEU A 28 2.99 4.00 -1.27
C LEU A 28 3.82 3.98 0.01
N GLU A 29 5.13 4.07 -0.14
CA GLU A 29 6.06 4.17 0.98
C GLU A 29 6.81 5.50 0.89
N SER A 30 6.99 6.15 2.04
CA SER A 30 7.80 7.36 2.14
C SER A 30 9.21 6.99 2.58
N VAL A 31 10.21 7.64 1.99
CA VAL A 31 11.60 7.58 2.44
C VAL A 31 12.07 9.01 2.66
N GLN A 32 12.58 9.31 3.85
CA GLN A 32 13.14 10.61 4.17
C GLN A 32 14.67 10.53 4.23
N GLY A 33 15.35 11.34 3.43
CA GLY A 33 16.81 11.41 3.43
C GLY A 33 17.51 10.13 2.92
N GLY A 34 16.83 9.32 2.12
CA GLY A 34 17.40 8.13 1.46
C GLY A 34 17.56 6.89 2.34
N GLU A 35 17.62 7.04 3.67
CA GLU A 35 17.96 5.93 4.58
C GLU A 35 16.89 5.63 5.62
N LYS A 36 15.97 6.57 5.91
CA LYS A 36 14.90 6.36 6.89
C LYS A 36 13.57 6.14 6.20
N TRP A 37 12.96 4.98 6.41
CA TRP A 37 11.56 4.78 6.11
C TRP A 37 10.70 5.78 6.89
N GLY A 38 9.73 6.38 6.18
CA GLY A 38 8.76 7.27 6.77
C GLY A 38 7.87 6.54 7.78
N ARG A 39 7.25 7.30 8.68
CA ARG A 39 6.42 6.74 9.76
C ARG A 39 5.18 5.98 9.29
N TYR A 40 4.79 6.13 8.02
CA TYR A 40 3.58 5.56 7.47
C TYR A 40 3.80 5.04 6.04
N SER A 41 3.16 3.92 5.75
CA SER A 41 2.92 3.41 4.40
C SER A 41 1.41 3.38 4.14
N ILE A 42 1.00 3.58 2.90
CA ILE A 42 -0.41 3.60 2.50
C ILE A 42 -0.64 2.48 1.49
N ILE A 43 -1.61 1.60 1.78
CA ILE A 43 -2.02 0.51 0.90
C ILE A 43 -3.36 0.85 0.26
N GLY A 44 -3.37 0.95 -1.06
CA GLY A 44 -4.57 0.99 -1.88
C GLY A 44 -5.05 -0.41 -2.21
N LEU A 45 -6.26 -0.76 -1.79
CA LEU A 45 -6.91 -2.02 -2.14
C LEU A 45 -7.45 -1.98 -3.58
N PRO A 46 -7.73 -3.16 -4.20
CA PRO A 46 -8.26 -3.22 -5.56
C PRO A 46 -9.47 -2.32 -5.75
N CYS A 47 -9.37 -1.38 -6.69
CA CYS A 47 -10.45 -0.45 -6.98
C CYS A 47 -11.23 -0.86 -8.24
N VAL A 48 -12.56 -0.78 -8.15
CA VAL A 48 -13.46 -1.03 -9.30
C VAL A 48 -13.55 0.19 -10.22
N ARG A 49 -13.50 1.40 -9.67
CA ARG A 49 -13.65 2.65 -10.43
C ARG A 49 -12.29 3.27 -10.71
N LYS A 50 -12.01 3.47 -12.00
CA LYS A 50 -10.74 3.99 -12.51
C LYS A 50 -11.03 5.19 -13.40
N VAL A 51 -10.26 6.25 -13.23
CA VAL A 51 -10.29 7.42 -14.12
C VAL A 51 -8.99 7.40 -14.90
N ARG A 52 -9.08 7.32 -16.23
CA ARG A 52 -7.94 7.38 -17.15
C ARG A 52 -8.22 8.43 -18.21
N VAL A 53 -7.24 9.28 -18.46
CA VAL A 53 -7.27 10.26 -19.55
C VAL A 53 -6.18 9.87 -20.54
N SER A 54 -6.51 9.88 -21.84
CA SER A 54 -5.58 9.65 -22.95
C SER A 54 -5.75 10.79 -23.96
N GLY A 55 -4.64 11.27 -24.51
CA GLY A 55 -4.61 12.24 -25.61
C GLY A 55 -4.63 11.59 -26.97
#